data_AF-A0A349L121-F1
#
_entry.id   AF-A0A349L121-F1
#
_cell.length_a   1.000
_cell.length_b   1.000
_cell.length_c   1.000
_cell.angle_alpha   90.00
_cell.angle_beta   90.00
_cell.angle_gamma   90.00
#
_symmetry.space_group_name_H-M   'P 1'
#
loop_
_entity.id
_entity.type
_entity.pdbx_description
1 polymer ?
#
loop_
_entity_poly.entity_id
_entity_poly.type
_entity_poly.pdbx_seq_one_letter_code
_entity_poly.pdbx_strand_id
1 'polypeptide(L)'
;MKFASNFHEAGGDRNSDCRLPQYMRTRAALQWAGHPENNFSASQKMKKLALAVCLLLTFGRAGADELADAQTLWETKDFIHAFQGFTRLANAGNAAAQLQLGEMYGFGEGTPEDASKAVYWLKQAAEHGNREAPQSLALLQERGARKAEIAYYTTHFDGAAVAYDKFACVRPTIPAVSTKNAEIVSVNAGINAWSECYGRFVRNLNGALPAEKTIPADILKLMSNEEFIRAGLQINAKYSAIAGAAQKIADQIGVESGAWKTATEKFVAENNAKVLAQKTANAANYDQFAREVQDNLQRKSEATRAVSTKSAPIK
;
A
#
# COMPACT_ATOMS: atom_id res chain seq x y z
N MET A 1 -31.04 -9.50 12.83
CA MET A 1 -32.24 -9.26 12.02
C MET A 1 -32.20 -10.20 10.83
N LYS A 2 -33.23 -11.05 10.69
CA LYS A 2 -33.53 -11.87 9.49
C LYS A 2 -34.03 -10.95 8.37
N PHE A 3 -33.89 -11.42 7.11
CA PHE A 3 -34.71 -11.24 5.88
C PHE A 3 -33.74 -11.52 4.71
N ALA A 4 -33.75 -12.64 3.97
CA ALA A 4 -34.79 -13.19 3.06
C ALA A 4 -35.38 -12.10 2.13
N SER A 5 -35.50 -12.24 0.81
CA SER A 5 -35.17 -13.23 -0.22
C SER A 5 -35.62 -12.64 -1.57
N ASN A 6 -35.36 -13.36 -2.68
CA ASN A 6 -36.03 -13.32 -4.00
C ASN A 6 -35.37 -12.53 -5.13
N PHE A 7 -34.95 -13.25 -6.18
CA PHE A 7 -35.34 -13.06 -7.60
C PHE A 7 -34.69 -14.21 -8.40
N HIS A 8 -35.41 -15.30 -8.65
CA HIS A 8 -36.12 -15.69 -9.88
C HIS A 8 -35.22 -16.02 -11.08
N GLU A 9 -35.23 -17.30 -11.45
CA GLU A 9 -34.60 -17.89 -12.62
C GLU A 9 -35.23 -17.41 -13.94
N ALA A 10 -34.41 -17.22 -14.95
CA ALA A 10 -34.81 -17.35 -16.36
C ALA A 10 -33.65 -17.99 -17.12
N GLY A 11 -33.90 -19.18 -17.67
CA GLY A 11 -32.91 -19.99 -18.37
C GLY A 11 -32.52 -19.45 -19.75
N GLY A 12 -31.42 -19.98 -20.29
CA GLY A 12 -31.02 -19.70 -21.66
C GLY A 12 -29.62 -20.18 -22.01
N ASP A 13 -29.59 -21.40 -22.54
CA ASP A 13 -28.59 -21.95 -23.46
C ASP A 13 -27.27 -22.55 -22.90
N ARG A 14 -27.03 -23.80 -23.31
CA ARG A 14 -25.95 -24.69 -22.88
C ARG A 14 -25.04 -24.94 -24.09
N ASN A 15 -24.12 -24.02 -24.41
CA ASN A 15 -22.88 -24.34 -25.15
C ASN A 15 -21.88 -23.15 -25.26
N SER A 16 -21.44 -22.57 -24.14
CA SER A 16 -20.51 -21.43 -24.17
C SER A 16 -19.48 -21.44 -23.03
N ASP A 17 -18.86 -22.60 -22.76
CA ASP A 17 -17.78 -22.75 -21.78
C ASP A 17 -16.42 -22.88 -22.49
N CYS A 18 -16.00 -21.83 -23.18
CA CYS A 18 -14.58 -21.49 -23.31
C CYS A 18 -14.33 -20.36 -22.32
N ARG A 19 -13.94 -20.72 -21.09
CA ARG A 19 -13.77 -19.79 -19.98
C ARG A 19 -12.50 -18.92 -20.19
N LEU A 20 -12.73 -17.65 -20.52
CA LEU A 20 -12.07 -16.34 -20.19
C LEU A 20 -10.59 -16.05 -20.55
N PRO A 21 -10.34 -14.92 -21.26
CA PRO A 21 -9.12 -14.10 -21.22
C PRO A 21 -8.94 -13.23 -19.96
N GLN A 22 -7.72 -12.71 -19.77
CA GLN A 22 -6.92 -12.90 -18.54
C GLN A 22 -7.00 -11.84 -17.42
N TYR A 23 -7.52 -10.63 -17.63
CA TYR A 23 -7.40 -9.58 -16.59
C TYR A 23 -8.44 -9.69 -15.45
N MET A 24 -9.36 -10.67 -15.51
CA MET A 24 -10.54 -10.76 -14.61
C MET A 24 -10.79 -12.15 -14.02
N ARG A 25 -9.85 -12.73 -13.26
CA ARG A 25 -10.20 -13.82 -12.33
C ARG A 25 -9.56 -13.62 -10.96
N THR A 26 -10.05 -12.65 -10.20
CA THR A 26 -9.87 -12.65 -8.73
C THR A 26 -11.07 -13.33 -8.07
N ARG A 27 -10.78 -14.32 -7.20
CA ARG A 27 -11.66 -15.07 -6.27
C ARG A 27 -12.51 -16.23 -6.81
N ALA A 28 -12.03 -17.42 -6.44
CA ALA A 28 -12.74 -18.66 -6.10
C ALA A 28 -14.28 -18.69 -6.12
N ALA A 29 -14.83 -19.64 -6.87
CA ALA A 29 -16.03 -20.41 -6.55
C ALA A 29 -15.73 -21.86 -6.94
N LEU A 30 -15.13 -22.68 -6.07
CA LEU A 30 -15.80 -23.57 -5.10
C LEU A 30 -16.97 -24.34 -5.70
N GLN A 31 -16.72 -25.65 -5.84
CA GLN A 31 -17.68 -26.76 -5.84
C GLN A 31 -18.63 -26.86 -7.05
N TRP A 32 -18.40 -27.87 -7.90
CA TRP A 32 -19.40 -28.90 -8.23
C TRP A 32 -18.83 -29.97 -9.17
N ALA A 33 -18.86 -31.23 -8.70
CA ALA A 33 -19.10 -32.39 -9.56
C ALA A 33 -19.92 -33.39 -8.73
N GLY A 34 -21.18 -33.57 -9.11
CA GLY A 34 -22.09 -34.56 -8.56
C GLY A 34 -21.91 -35.95 -9.20
N HIS A 35 -22.56 -36.92 -8.55
CA HIS A 35 -22.63 -38.34 -8.86
C HIS A 35 -23.19 -38.68 -10.26
N PRO A 36 -22.91 -39.90 -10.80
CA PRO A 36 -23.53 -40.42 -12.01
C PRO A 36 -24.73 -41.33 -11.71
N GLU A 37 -25.78 -41.26 -12.55
CA GLU A 37 -26.77 -42.32 -12.69
C GLU A 37 -26.50 -43.17 -13.95
N ASN A 38 -26.57 -44.48 -13.75
CA ASN A 38 -26.49 -45.52 -14.77
C ASN A 38 -27.89 -45.89 -15.29
N ASN A 39 -28.00 -46.16 -16.59
CA ASN A 39 -28.55 -47.39 -17.19
C ASN A 39 -29.16 -47.10 -18.58
N PHE A 40 -28.70 -47.81 -19.61
CA PHE A 40 -29.53 -48.77 -20.35
C PHE A 40 -28.69 -49.61 -21.32
N SER A 41 -29.06 -50.87 -21.47
CA SER A 41 -28.36 -51.87 -22.29
C SER A 41 -29.13 -52.18 -23.59
N ALA A 42 -28.39 -52.86 -24.48
CA ALA A 42 -28.82 -53.73 -25.58
C ALA A 42 -29.08 -53.11 -26.96
N SER A 43 -28.21 -53.44 -27.94
CA SER A 43 -28.56 -54.44 -28.98
C SER A 43 -27.41 -54.61 -30.00
N GLN A 44 -26.97 -55.86 -30.15
CA GLN A 44 -25.93 -56.31 -31.07
C GLN A 44 -26.43 -56.32 -32.53
N LYS A 45 -26.25 -55.23 -33.29
CA LYS A 45 -26.30 -55.28 -34.78
C LYS A 45 -25.60 -54.11 -35.49
N MET A 46 -24.79 -53.31 -34.78
CA MET A 46 -24.06 -52.16 -35.32
C MET A 46 -22.53 -52.36 -35.42
N LYS A 47 -21.99 -53.58 -35.40
CA LYS A 47 -20.53 -53.77 -35.31
C LYS A 47 -19.71 -53.39 -36.56
N LYS A 48 -20.34 -53.19 -37.73
CA LYS A 48 -19.63 -52.76 -38.96
C LYS A 48 -19.78 -51.28 -39.29
N LEU A 49 -20.84 -50.61 -38.81
CA LEU A 49 -20.98 -49.16 -38.90
C LEU A 49 -20.37 -48.43 -37.68
N ALA A 50 -20.33 -49.09 -36.51
CA ALA A 50 -19.76 -48.48 -35.30
C ALA A 50 -18.23 -48.35 -35.34
N LEU A 51 -17.50 -49.10 -36.18
CA LEU A 51 -16.03 -48.96 -36.24
C LEU A 51 -15.60 -47.68 -36.98
N ALA A 52 -16.34 -47.27 -38.01
CA ALA A 52 -16.11 -46.00 -38.70
C ALA A 52 -16.60 -44.79 -37.88
N VAL A 53 -17.71 -44.94 -37.13
CA VAL A 53 -18.20 -43.90 -36.22
C VAL A 53 -17.32 -43.80 -34.96
N CYS A 54 -16.80 -44.90 -34.41
CA CYS A 54 -15.86 -44.85 -33.27
C CYS A 54 -14.49 -44.27 -33.65
N LEU A 55 -13.97 -44.52 -34.86
CA LEU A 55 -12.74 -43.88 -35.35
C LEU A 55 -12.90 -42.37 -35.59
N LEU A 56 -14.10 -41.91 -35.99
CA LEU A 56 -14.41 -40.48 -36.12
C LEU A 56 -14.71 -39.81 -34.77
N LEU A 57 -15.24 -40.55 -33.79
CA LEU A 57 -15.49 -40.05 -32.42
C LEU A 57 -14.22 -39.94 -31.56
N THR A 58 -13.12 -40.63 -31.90
CA THR A 58 -11.85 -40.50 -31.16
C THR A 58 -11.05 -39.24 -31.50
N PHE A 59 -11.18 -38.69 -32.71
CA PHE A 59 -10.46 -37.47 -33.10
C PHE A 59 -11.00 -36.21 -32.44
N GLY A 60 -12.31 -36.12 -32.19
CA GLY A 60 -12.92 -34.95 -31.55
C GLY A 60 -12.60 -34.81 -30.06
N ARG A 61 -12.22 -35.90 -29.39
CA ARG A 61 -11.95 -35.91 -27.93
C ARG A 61 -10.53 -35.45 -27.61
N ALA A 62 -9.55 -35.84 -28.42
CA ALA A 62 -8.13 -35.50 -28.21
C ALA A 62 -7.87 -33.98 -28.26
N GLY A 63 -8.54 -33.25 -29.15
CA GLY A 63 -8.35 -31.80 -29.29
C GLY A 63 -8.93 -30.96 -28.15
N ALA A 64 -9.95 -31.46 -27.46
CA ALA A 64 -10.54 -30.78 -26.30
C ALA A 64 -9.65 -30.91 -25.05
N ASP A 65 -9.05 -32.09 -24.86
CA ASP A 65 -8.13 -32.35 -23.76
C ASP A 65 -6.83 -31.52 -23.91
N GLU A 66 -6.28 -31.41 -25.12
CA GLU A 66 -5.06 -30.61 -25.37
C GLU A 66 -5.26 -29.10 -25.13
N LEU A 67 -6.45 -28.55 -25.43
CA LEU A 67 -6.75 -27.14 -25.16
C LEU A 67 -6.82 -26.87 -23.65
N ALA A 68 -7.41 -27.79 -22.89
CA ALA A 68 -7.49 -27.70 -21.44
C ALA A 68 -6.10 -27.79 -20.79
N ASP A 69 -5.20 -28.63 -21.33
CA ASP A 69 -3.81 -28.71 -20.87
C ASP A 69 -3.05 -27.40 -21.11
N ALA A 70 -3.15 -26.84 -22.31
CA ALA A 70 -2.55 -25.54 -22.64
C ALA A 70 -3.09 -24.41 -21.74
N GLN A 71 -4.40 -24.42 -21.49
CA GLN A 71 -5.03 -23.50 -20.55
C GLN A 71 -4.54 -23.70 -19.11
N THR A 72 -4.32 -24.93 -18.67
CA THR A 72 -3.77 -25.22 -17.34
C THR A 72 -2.35 -24.67 -17.19
N LEU A 73 -1.51 -24.83 -18.22
CA LEU A 73 -0.16 -24.26 -18.25
C LEU A 73 -0.21 -22.73 -18.16
N TRP A 74 -1.14 -22.11 -18.88
CA TRP A 74 -1.37 -20.67 -18.82
C TRP A 74 -1.81 -20.19 -17.43
N GLU A 75 -2.78 -20.87 -16.81
CA GLU A 75 -3.28 -20.54 -15.47
C GLU A 75 -2.22 -20.75 -14.38
N THR A 76 -1.31 -21.69 -14.59
CA THR A 76 -0.13 -21.93 -13.73
C THR A 76 1.07 -21.05 -14.08
N LYS A 77 0.90 -20.10 -15.02
CA LYS A 77 1.91 -19.13 -15.48
C LYS A 77 3.13 -19.76 -16.17
N ASP A 78 3.00 -20.98 -16.65
CA ASP A 78 3.97 -21.60 -17.55
C ASP A 78 3.71 -21.15 -18.99
N PHE A 79 3.98 -19.87 -19.23
CA PHE A 79 3.66 -19.22 -20.49
C PHE A 79 4.43 -19.81 -21.68
N ILE A 80 5.62 -20.35 -21.46
CA ILE A 80 6.42 -20.96 -22.53
C ILE A 80 5.77 -22.25 -23.04
N HIS A 81 5.36 -23.15 -22.14
CA HIS A 81 4.71 -24.39 -22.56
C HIS A 81 3.27 -24.14 -23.02
N ALA A 82 2.54 -23.20 -22.42
CA ALA A 82 1.24 -22.76 -22.90
C ALA A 82 1.33 -22.24 -24.35
N PHE A 83 2.35 -21.42 -24.65
CA PHE A 83 2.59 -20.87 -25.99
C PHE A 83 2.75 -21.97 -27.03
N GLN A 84 3.52 -23.01 -26.71
CA GLN A 84 3.73 -24.16 -27.59
C GLN A 84 2.43 -24.92 -27.85
N GLY A 85 1.63 -25.16 -26.80
CA GLY A 85 0.33 -25.84 -26.91
C GLY A 85 -0.66 -25.04 -27.77
N PHE A 86 -0.84 -23.75 -27.47
CA PHE A 86 -1.71 -22.88 -28.26
C PHE A 86 -1.22 -22.74 -29.70
N THR A 87 0.09 -22.67 -29.94
CA THR A 87 0.65 -22.67 -31.31
C THR A 87 0.22 -23.90 -32.11
N ARG A 88 0.37 -25.10 -31.53
CA ARG A 88 -0.04 -26.35 -32.21
C ARG A 88 -1.53 -26.36 -32.52
N LEU A 89 -2.38 -26.02 -31.56
CA LEU A 89 -3.84 -26.03 -31.71
C LEU A 89 -4.34 -24.92 -32.65
N ALA A 90 -3.73 -23.74 -32.62
CA ALA A 90 -4.07 -22.62 -33.49
C ALA A 90 -3.77 -22.95 -34.97
N ASN A 91 -2.64 -23.62 -35.23
CA ASN A 91 -2.28 -24.14 -36.54
C ASN A 91 -3.24 -25.23 -37.04
N ALA A 92 -3.86 -25.98 -36.12
CA ALA A 92 -4.91 -26.96 -36.43
C ALA A 92 -6.31 -26.32 -36.63
N GLY A 93 -6.41 -24.98 -36.59
CA GLY A 93 -7.66 -24.25 -36.84
C GLY A 93 -8.55 -24.07 -35.61
N ASN A 94 -8.08 -24.42 -34.40
CA ASN A 94 -8.86 -24.22 -33.19
C ASN A 94 -9.00 -22.70 -32.88
N ALA A 95 -10.22 -22.17 -33.00
CA ALA A 95 -10.49 -20.74 -32.85
C ALA A 95 -10.19 -20.19 -31.44
N ALA A 96 -10.32 -21.00 -30.38
CA ALA A 96 -9.97 -20.60 -29.02
C ALA A 96 -8.45 -20.52 -28.83
N ALA A 97 -7.70 -21.47 -29.39
CA ALA A 97 -6.24 -21.41 -29.38
C ALA A 97 -5.68 -20.26 -30.22
N GLN A 98 -6.32 -19.94 -31.36
CA GLN A 98 -5.96 -18.76 -32.17
C GLN A 98 -6.16 -17.45 -31.40
N LEU A 99 -7.26 -17.33 -30.64
CA LEU A 99 -7.48 -16.20 -29.74
C LEU A 99 -6.34 -16.08 -28.73
N GLN A 100 -6.06 -17.15 -27.98
CA GLN A 100 -5.01 -17.15 -26.96
C GLN A 100 -3.63 -16.85 -27.54
N LEU A 101 -3.27 -17.48 -28.66
CA LEU A 101 -2.00 -17.22 -29.33
C LEU A 101 -1.86 -15.76 -29.79
N GLY A 102 -2.96 -15.18 -30.29
CA GLY A 102 -3.02 -13.77 -30.65
C GLY A 102 -2.78 -12.84 -29.45
N GLU A 103 -3.40 -13.13 -28.31
CA GLU A 103 -3.18 -12.39 -27.07
C GLU A 103 -1.74 -12.55 -26.55
N MET A 104 -1.18 -13.76 -26.58
CA MET A 104 0.20 -14.03 -26.16
C MET A 104 1.22 -13.23 -26.98
N TYR A 105 1.05 -13.13 -28.30
CA TYR A 105 1.89 -12.24 -29.11
C TYR A 105 1.64 -10.76 -28.81
N GLY A 106 0.41 -10.37 -28.48
CA GLY A 106 0.05 -8.97 -28.21
C GLY A 106 0.57 -8.43 -26.87
N PHE A 107 0.65 -9.29 -25.87
CA PHE A 107 1.15 -8.98 -24.53
C PHE A 107 2.59 -9.47 -24.28
N GLY A 108 3.15 -10.28 -25.19
CA GLY A 108 4.49 -10.85 -25.05
C GLY A 108 4.58 -11.93 -23.96
N GLU A 109 3.50 -12.70 -23.76
CA GLU A 109 3.48 -13.75 -22.75
C GLU A 109 4.00 -15.05 -23.35
N GLY A 110 5.14 -15.55 -22.84
CA GLY A 110 5.78 -16.77 -23.35
C GLY A 110 6.46 -16.61 -24.73
N THR A 111 6.46 -15.40 -25.28
CA THR A 111 7.03 -15.05 -26.59
C THR A 111 7.34 -13.55 -26.64
N PRO A 112 8.28 -13.07 -27.47
CA PRO A 112 8.42 -11.63 -27.69
C PRO A 112 7.13 -11.00 -28.24
N GLU A 113 6.84 -9.77 -27.83
CA GLU A 113 5.70 -9.02 -28.35
C GLU A 113 5.80 -8.86 -29.88
N ASP A 114 4.74 -9.23 -30.60
CA ASP A 114 4.64 -9.12 -32.06
C ASP A 114 3.20 -8.75 -32.45
N ALA A 115 2.93 -7.44 -32.52
CA ALA A 115 1.61 -6.92 -32.83
C ALA A 115 1.07 -7.40 -34.18
N SER A 116 1.94 -7.66 -35.16
CA SER A 116 1.51 -8.13 -36.48
C SER A 116 0.99 -9.57 -36.40
N LYS A 117 1.70 -10.45 -35.70
CA LYS A 117 1.23 -11.82 -35.46
C LYS A 117 0.00 -11.86 -34.56
N ALA A 118 -0.07 -10.99 -33.55
CA ALA A 118 -1.24 -10.85 -32.70
C ALA A 118 -2.49 -10.54 -33.53
N VAL A 119 -2.42 -9.50 -34.38
CA VAL A 119 -3.54 -9.12 -35.27
C VAL A 119 -3.90 -10.25 -36.23
N TYR A 120 -2.90 -10.94 -36.79
CA TYR A 120 -3.13 -12.08 -37.68
C TYR A 120 -3.94 -13.17 -36.99
N TRP A 121 -3.49 -13.67 -35.83
CA TRP A 121 -4.15 -14.77 -35.13
C TRP A 121 -5.52 -14.39 -34.60
N LEU A 122 -5.71 -13.17 -34.12
CA LEU A 122 -7.01 -12.69 -33.68
C LEU A 122 -8.01 -12.57 -34.84
N LYS A 123 -7.57 -12.14 -36.03
CA LYS A 123 -8.43 -12.15 -37.22
C LYS A 123 -8.84 -13.57 -37.62
N GLN A 124 -7.90 -14.50 -37.60
CA GLN A 124 -8.20 -15.92 -37.86
C GLN A 124 -9.20 -16.49 -36.84
N ALA A 125 -9.03 -16.17 -35.55
CA ALA A 125 -9.98 -16.58 -34.51
C ALA A 125 -11.40 -16.04 -34.79
N ALA A 126 -11.52 -14.76 -35.18
CA ALA A 126 -12.81 -14.16 -35.53
C ALA A 126 -13.45 -14.80 -36.77
N GLU A 127 -12.65 -15.06 -37.81
CA GLU A 127 -13.08 -15.76 -39.03
C GLU A 127 -13.56 -17.19 -38.73
N HIS A 128 -12.94 -17.87 -37.77
CA HIS A 128 -13.35 -19.18 -37.29
C HIS A 128 -14.41 -19.15 -36.17
N GLY A 129 -15.10 -18.01 -36.01
CA GLY A 129 -16.29 -17.89 -35.16
C GLY A 129 -16.01 -17.63 -33.67
N ASN A 130 -14.76 -17.34 -33.29
CA ASN A 130 -14.48 -16.86 -31.93
C ASN A 130 -15.05 -15.45 -31.75
N ARG A 131 -16.04 -15.33 -30.86
CA ARG A 131 -16.78 -14.07 -30.63
C ARG A 131 -16.01 -13.05 -29.79
N GLU A 132 -14.94 -13.46 -29.10
CA GLU A 132 -14.13 -12.60 -28.23
C GLU A 132 -12.99 -11.91 -29.01
N ALA A 133 -12.56 -12.50 -30.12
CA ALA A 133 -11.43 -12.00 -30.90
C ALA A 133 -11.56 -10.52 -31.36
N PRO A 134 -12.73 -10.00 -31.76
CA PRO A 134 -12.90 -8.56 -32.03
C PRO A 134 -12.60 -7.68 -30.81
N GLN A 135 -12.97 -8.11 -29.60
CA GLN A 135 -12.68 -7.39 -28.37
C GLN A 135 -11.18 -7.39 -28.07
N SER A 136 -10.50 -8.53 -28.23
CA SER A 136 -9.04 -8.63 -28.03
C SER A 136 -8.27 -7.80 -29.07
N LEU A 137 -8.77 -7.67 -30.31
CA LEU A 137 -8.21 -6.74 -31.31
C LEU A 137 -8.32 -5.28 -30.85
N ALA A 138 -9.48 -4.88 -30.33
CA ALA A 138 -9.67 -3.53 -29.80
C ALA A 138 -8.75 -3.25 -28.60
N LEU A 139 -8.59 -4.24 -27.70
CA LEU A 139 -7.69 -4.15 -26.55
C LEU A 139 -6.22 -3.99 -26.99
N LEU A 140 -5.80 -4.74 -28.01
CA LEU A 140 -4.45 -4.64 -28.58
C LEU A 140 -4.20 -3.24 -29.19
N GLN A 141 -5.19 -2.68 -29.88
CA GLN A 141 -5.12 -1.32 -30.42
C GLN A 141 -5.02 -0.26 -29.31
N GLU A 142 -5.85 -0.39 -28.27
CA GLU A 142 -5.82 0.49 -27.10
C GLU A 142 -4.46 0.43 -26.40
N ARG A 143 -3.94 -0.80 -26.19
CA ARG A 143 -2.61 -1.02 -25.63
C ARG A 143 -1.52 -0.35 -26.48
N GLY A 144 -1.58 -0.51 -27.80
CA GLY A 144 -0.66 0.13 -28.74
C GLY A 144 -0.68 1.66 -28.61
N ALA A 145 -1.86 2.26 -28.54
CA ALA A 145 -2.05 3.69 -28.38
C ALA A 145 -1.53 4.22 -27.03
N ARG A 146 -1.60 3.40 -25.97
CA ARG A 146 -1.21 3.77 -24.60
C ARG A 146 0.14 3.23 -24.15
N LYS A 147 0.99 2.78 -25.08
CA LYS A 147 2.35 2.27 -24.75
C LYS A 147 3.18 3.26 -23.94
N ALA A 148 3.07 4.56 -24.19
CA ALA A 148 3.82 5.57 -23.45
C ALA A 148 3.38 5.65 -21.97
N GLU A 149 2.10 5.44 -21.68
CA GLU A 149 1.57 5.43 -20.32
C GLU A 149 1.96 4.15 -19.58
N ILE A 150 1.95 3.00 -20.26
CA ILE A 150 2.50 1.75 -19.71
C ILE A 150 4.01 1.91 -19.43
N ALA A 151 4.75 2.54 -20.34
CA ALA A 151 6.17 2.83 -20.18
C ALA A 151 6.44 3.71 -18.96
N TYR A 152 5.60 4.72 -18.71
CA TYR A 152 5.73 5.56 -17.53
C TYR A 152 5.81 4.72 -16.23
N TYR A 153 4.89 3.78 -16.02
CA TYR A 153 4.91 2.94 -14.82
C TYR A 153 6.07 1.94 -14.78
N THR A 154 6.57 1.50 -15.94
CA THR A 154 7.58 0.44 -16.03
C THR A 154 9.02 0.95 -16.10
N THR A 155 9.25 2.22 -16.46
CA THR A 155 10.61 2.79 -16.64
C THR A 155 10.80 4.18 -16.06
N HIS A 156 9.77 5.03 -16.05
CA HIS A 156 9.91 6.47 -15.75
C HIS A 156 9.16 6.93 -14.50
N PHE A 157 8.61 6.00 -13.72
CA PHE A 157 7.78 6.32 -12.57
C PHE A 157 8.55 7.19 -11.59
N ASP A 158 8.03 8.39 -11.30
CA ASP A 158 8.71 9.40 -10.48
C ASP A 158 8.15 9.50 -9.05
N GLY A 159 6.95 8.94 -8.82
CA GLY A 159 6.26 9.02 -7.54
C GLY A 159 5.77 10.43 -7.17
N ALA A 160 5.63 11.33 -8.14
CA ALA A 160 5.24 12.72 -7.90
C ALA A 160 3.93 12.86 -7.12
N ALA A 161 3.00 11.91 -7.25
CA ALA A 161 1.73 11.90 -6.51
C ALA A 161 1.90 11.89 -4.97
N VAL A 162 2.99 11.30 -4.46
CA VAL A 162 3.25 11.12 -3.04
C VAL A 162 4.56 11.76 -2.58
N ALA A 163 5.14 12.63 -3.42
CA ALA A 163 6.38 13.30 -3.12
C ALA A 163 6.28 14.12 -1.82
N TYR A 164 7.33 14.08 -1.00
CA TYR A 164 7.32 14.68 0.35
C TYR A 164 7.09 16.21 0.31
N ASP A 165 7.63 16.87 -0.70
CA ASP A 165 7.49 18.31 -0.94
C ASP A 165 6.03 18.76 -1.09
N LYS A 166 5.15 17.92 -1.66
CA LYS A 166 3.71 18.21 -1.77
C LYS A 166 3.02 18.37 -0.42
N PHE A 167 3.54 17.74 0.63
CA PHE A 167 2.97 17.86 1.96
C PHE A 167 3.40 19.14 2.68
N ALA A 168 4.44 19.82 2.17
CA ALA A 168 4.95 21.08 2.69
C ALA A 168 5.15 21.07 4.21
N CYS A 169 5.65 19.95 4.77
CA CYS A 169 5.87 19.83 6.20
C CYS A 169 6.98 20.78 6.65
N VAL A 170 6.59 21.89 7.27
CA VAL A 170 7.52 22.92 7.74
C VAL A 170 8.40 22.34 8.84
N ARG A 171 9.71 22.34 8.61
CA ARG A 171 10.69 21.90 9.60
C ARG A 171 10.65 22.85 10.81
N PRO A 172 10.50 22.32 12.05
CA PRO A 172 10.50 23.17 13.23
C PRO A 172 11.88 23.80 13.45
N THR A 173 11.89 25.03 13.97
CA THR A 173 13.11 25.66 14.46
C THR A 173 13.33 25.24 15.90
N ILE A 174 14.39 24.46 16.14
CA ILE A 174 14.72 23.90 17.45
C ILE A 174 16.05 24.50 17.92
N PRO A 175 16.06 25.37 18.95
CA PRO A 175 17.29 25.93 19.49
C PRO A 175 18.05 24.87 20.31
N ALA A 176 19.31 25.12 20.64
CA ALA A 176 20.08 24.20 21.50
C ALA A 176 19.52 24.13 22.93
N VAL A 177 18.97 25.23 23.44
CA VAL A 177 18.35 25.34 24.77
C VAL A 177 17.33 26.47 24.74
N SER A 178 16.20 26.29 25.43
CA SER A 178 15.24 27.38 25.65
C SER A 178 15.36 27.93 27.07
N THR A 179 15.42 29.26 27.18
CA THR A 179 15.56 29.93 28.49
C THR A 179 14.29 30.66 28.93
N LYS A 180 13.29 30.73 28.04
CA LYS A 180 12.00 31.40 28.26
C LYS A 180 10.86 30.43 28.04
N ASN A 181 9.84 30.47 28.89
CA ASN A 181 8.65 29.61 28.76
C ASN A 181 7.94 29.77 27.41
N ALA A 182 7.85 31.00 26.89
CA ALA A 182 7.24 31.26 25.58
C ALA A 182 7.96 30.55 24.43
N GLU A 183 9.29 30.46 24.50
CA GLU A 183 10.11 29.75 23.52
C GLU A 183 9.85 28.25 23.59
N ILE A 184 9.79 27.68 24.81
CA ILE A 184 9.46 26.26 25.03
C ILE A 184 8.11 25.90 24.40
N VAL A 185 7.09 26.74 24.62
CA VAL A 185 5.76 26.56 24.03
C VAL A 185 5.82 26.61 22.51
N SER A 186 6.54 27.58 21.94
CA SER A 186 6.67 27.73 20.48
C SER A 186 7.40 26.55 19.83
N VAL A 187 8.50 26.07 20.43
CA VAL A 187 9.27 24.93 19.90
C VAL A 187 8.43 23.66 19.93
N ASN A 188 7.75 23.38 21.05
CA ASN A 188 6.84 22.22 21.14
C ASN A 188 5.70 22.30 20.12
N ALA A 189 5.09 23.48 19.95
CA ALA A 189 4.05 23.67 18.94
C ALA A 189 4.56 23.38 17.52
N GLY A 190 5.78 23.85 17.19
CA GLY A 190 6.41 23.57 15.91
C GLY A 190 6.68 22.07 15.68
N ILE A 191 7.22 21.38 16.68
CA ILE A 191 7.47 19.92 16.61
C ILE A 191 6.16 19.15 16.41
N ASN A 192 5.11 19.51 17.15
CA ASN A 192 3.81 18.87 17.04
C ASN A 192 3.18 19.10 15.65
N ALA A 193 3.19 20.33 15.15
CA ALA A 193 2.66 20.66 13.83
C ALA A 193 3.40 19.89 12.71
N TRP A 194 4.72 19.79 12.82
CA TRP A 194 5.52 18.98 11.89
C TRP A 194 5.17 17.49 12.00
N SER A 195 5.05 16.94 13.21
CA SER A 195 4.72 15.53 13.45
C SER A 195 3.36 15.14 12.87
N GLU A 196 2.35 16.00 13.04
CA GLU A 196 1.03 15.79 12.44
C GLU A 196 1.08 15.80 10.91
N CYS A 197 1.87 16.71 10.32
CA CYS A 197 2.10 16.76 8.88
C CYS A 197 2.79 15.50 8.37
N TYR A 198 3.89 15.09 9.02
CA TYR A 198 4.63 13.88 8.71
C TYR A 198 3.72 12.65 8.79
N GLY A 199 2.88 12.55 9.81
CA GLY A 199 1.90 11.47 9.95
C GLY A 199 0.89 11.42 8.80
N ARG A 200 0.43 12.56 8.28
CA ARG A 200 -0.41 12.61 7.07
C ARG A 200 0.34 12.14 5.83
N PHE A 201 1.59 12.57 5.66
CA PHE A 201 2.45 12.10 4.57
C PHE A 201 2.59 10.57 4.58
N VAL A 202 2.96 9.98 5.72
CA VAL A 202 3.12 8.53 5.86
C VAL A 202 1.83 7.78 5.54
N ARG A 203 0.68 8.26 6.03
CA ARG A 203 -0.63 7.65 5.71
C ARG A 203 -0.96 7.71 4.22
N ASN A 204 -0.67 8.81 3.55
CA ASN A 204 -0.90 8.93 2.10
C ASN A 204 0.02 8.00 1.31
N LEU A 205 1.30 7.95 1.66
CA LEU A 205 2.27 7.05 1.03
C LEU A 205 1.86 5.58 1.18
N ASN A 206 1.47 5.17 2.38
CA ASN A 206 0.96 3.82 2.65
C ASN A 206 -0.36 3.53 1.93
N GLY A 207 -1.22 4.54 1.77
CA GLY A 207 -2.48 4.43 1.04
C GLY A 207 -2.29 4.18 -0.46
N ALA A 208 -1.22 4.71 -1.05
CA ALA A 208 -0.88 4.55 -2.45
C ALA A 208 -0.32 3.15 -2.80
N LEU A 209 0.07 2.35 -1.80
CA LEU A 209 0.53 0.98 -1.98
C LEU A 209 -0.60 -0.05 -1.78
N PRO A 210 -0.53 -1.22 -2.45
CA PRO A 210 0.50 -1.65 -3.42
C PRO A 210 0.30 -1.05 -4.83
N ALA A 211 1.13 -1.46 -5.81
CA ALA A 211 1.18 -0.89 -7.15
C ALA A 211 -0.18 -0.86 -7.88
N GLU A 212 -1.06 -1.82 -7.61
CA GLU A 212 -2.42 -1.92 -8.12
C GLU A 212 -3.29 -0.70 -7.78
N LYS A 213 -2.98 0.02 -6.69
CA LYS A 213 -3.66 1.27 -6.34
C LYS A 213 -3.03 2.50 -6.98
N THR A 214 -1.77 2.39 -7.39
CA THR A 214 -1.01 3.48 -8.01
C THR A 214 -1.26 3.54 -9.53
N ILE A 215 -1.40 2.40 -10.18
CA ILE A 215 -1.64 2.29 -11.61
C ILE A 215 -3.15 2.45 -11.89
N PRO A 216 -3.58 3.38 -12.76
CA PRO A 216 -4.97 3.51 -13.18
C PRO A 216 -5.52 2.19 -13.74
N ALA A 217 -6.76 1.84 -13.37
CA ALA A 217 -7.36 0.54 -13.72
C ALA A 217 -7.45 0.30 -15.24
N ASP A 218 -7.65 1.38 -15.99
CA ASP A 218 -7.69 1.39 -17.45
C ASP A 218 -6.31 1.19 -18.11
N ILE A 219 -5.22 1.55 -17.43
CA ILE A 219 -3.86 1.16 -17.82
C ILE A 219 -3.57 -0.27 -17.40
N LEU A 220 -3.96 -0.65 -16.18
CA LEU A 220 -3.66 -1.96 -15.61
C LEU A 220 -4.18 -3.10 -16.49
N LYS A 221 -5.38 -2.97 -17.06
CA LYS A 221 -5.95 -3.96 -18.01
C LYS A 221 -5.16 -4.12 -19.33
N LEU A 222 -4.25 -3.18 -19.65
CA LEU A 222 -3.44 -3.17 -20.87
C LEU A 222 -2.02 -3.69 -20.65
N MET A 223 -1.62 -3.92 -19.40
CA MET A 223 -0.28 -4.38 -19.06
C MET A 223 -0.17 -5.89 -19.20
N SER A 224 0.98 -6.36 -19.69
CA SER A 224 1.33 -7.77 -19.55
C SER A 224 1.72 -8.12 -18.12
N ASN A 225 1.78 -9.42 -17.80
CA ASN A 225 2.27 -9.88 -16.51
C ASN A 225 3.69 -9.37 -16.19
N GLU A 226 4.60 -9.36 -17.17
CA GLU A 226 5.97 -8.88 -16.97
C GLU A 226 6.01 -7.37 -16.73
N GLU A 227 5.22 -6.60 -17.49
CA GLU A 227 5.11 -5.15 -17.31
C GLU A 227 4.56 -4.81 -15.93
N PHE A 228 3.53 -5.51 -15.48
CA PHE A 228 2.96 -5.30 -14.16
C PHE A 228 3.97 -5.58 -13.04
N ILE A 229 4.71 -6.69 -13.13
CA ILE A 229 5.79 -7.01 -12.18
C ILE A 229 6.86 -5.92 -12.18
N ARG A 230 7.29 -5.48 -13.36
CA ARG A 230 8.31 -4.44 -13.52
C ARG A 230 7.85 -3.12 -12.92
N ALA A 231 6.60 -2.72 -13.18
CA ALA A 231 6.01 -1.53 -12.58
C ALA A 231 5.91 -1.63 -11.05
N GLY A 232 5.52 -2.80 -10.53
CA GLY A 232 5.50 -3.05 -9.09
C GLY A 232 6.87 -2.84 -8.44
N LEU A 233 7.94 -3.35 -9.06
CA LEU A 233 9.31 -3.12 -8.59
C LEU A 233 9.70 -1.64 -8.63
N GLN A 234 9.41 -0.93 -9.73
CA GLN A 234 9.72 0.50 -9.88
C GLN A 234 8.98 1.35 -8.84
N ILE A 235 7.67 1.15 -8.71
CA ILE A 235 6.81 1.88 -7.76
C ILE A 235 7.30 1.67 -6.33
N ASN A 236 7.54 0.41 -5.94
CA ASN A 236 8.02 0.08 -4.60
C ASN A 236 9.39 0.71 -4.33
N ALA A 237 10.33 0.63 -5.27
CA ALA A 237 11.65 1.23 -5.12
C ALA A 237 11.57 2.75 -4.95
N LYS A 238 10.73 3.43 -5.75
CA LYS A 238 10.56 4.89 -5.66
C LYS A 238 9.90 5.33 -4.38
N TYR A 239 8.81 4.68 -3.98
CA TYR A 239 8.13 5.02 -2.73
C TYR A 239 9.00 4.71 -1.51
N SER A 240 9.79 3.63 -1.54
CA SER A 240 10.78 3.35 -0.50
C SER A 240 11.86 4.44 -0.42
N ALA A 241 12.35 4.94 -1.55
CA ALA A 241 13.30 6.05 -1.57
C ALA A 241 12.71 7.35 -1.00
N ILE A 242 11.45 7.68 -1.36
CA ILE A 242 10.71 8.83 -0.81
C ILE A 242 10.52 8.68 0.70
N ALA A 243 10.08 7.50 1.16
CA ALA A 243 9.95 7.18 2.58
C ALA A 243 11.29 7.35 3.33
N GLY A 244 12.37 6.78 2.78
CA GLY A 244 13.70 6.84 3.38
C GLY A 244 14.24 8.27 3.47
N ALA A 245 14.02 9.10 2.46
CA ALA A 245 14.40 10.51 2.49
C ALA A 245 13.62 11.29 3.57
N ALA A 246 12.31 11.08 3.65
CA ALA A 246 11.47 11.69 4.67
C ALA A 246 11.81 11.20 6.09
N GLN A 247 12.14 9.93 6.24
CA GLN A 247 12.56 9.34 7.53
C GLN A 247 13.87 9.96 8.02
N LYS A 248 14.85 10.22 7.14
CA LYS A 248 16.08 10.93 7.54
C LYS A 248 15.80 12.30 8.14
N ILE A 249 14.83 13.05 7.60
CA ILE A 249 14.41 14.35 8.14
C ILE A 249 13.79 14.14 9.53
N ALA A 250 12.93 13.13 9.67
CA ALA A 250 12.31 12.78 10.94
C ALA A 250 13.35 12.42 12.02
N ASP A 251 14.35 11.61 11.67
CA ASP A 251 15.43 11.21 12.57
C ASP A 251 16.24 12.41 13.04
N GLN A 252 16.59 13.34 12.14
CA GLN A 252 17.30 14.58 12.48
C GLN A 252 16.51 15.44 13.46
N ILE A 253 15.22 15.64 13.21
CA ILE A 253 14.33 16.39 14.12
C ILE A 253 14.22 15.69 15.47
N GLY A 254 14.16 14.35 15.48
CA GLY A 254 14.17 13.55 16.71
C GLY A 254 15.43 13.78 17.55
N VAL A 255 16.60 13.79 16.92
CA VAL A 255 17.88 14.06 17.59
C VAL A 255 17.93 15.49 18.14
N GLU A 256 17.58 16.49 17.32
CA GLU A 256 17.59 17.89 17.72
C GLU A 256 16.61 18.17 18.86
N SER A 257 15.37 17.68 18.76
CA SER A 257 14.35 17.85 19.81
C SER A 257 14.72 17.13 21.10
N GLY A 258 15.32 15.94 21.02
CA GLY A 258 15.83 15.21 22.18
C GLY A 258 16.91 16.00 22.91
N ALA A 259 17.92 16.48 22.18
CA ALA A 259 19.01 17.28 22.74
C ALA A 259 18.50 18.60 23.36
N TRP A 260 17.63 19.31 22.64
CA TRP A 260 16.99 20.52 23.13
C TRP A 260 16.21 20.30 24.43
N LYS A 261 15.42 19.21 24.50
CA LYS A 261 14.63 18.87 25.68
C LYS A 261 15.53 18.64 26.89
N THR A 262 16.56 17.81 26.75
CA THR A 262 17.53 17.54 27.82
C THR A 262 18.23 18.81 28.30
N ALA A 263 18.70 19.65 27.39
CA ALA A 263 19.38 20.90 27.75
C ALA A 263 18.43 21.91 28.43
N THR A 264 17.20 22.03 27.93
CA THR A 264 16.18 22.93 28.47
C THR A 264 15.71 22.50 29.86
N GLU A 265 15.43 21.21 30.06
CA GLU A 265 15.06 20.66 31.37
C GLU A 265 16.17 20.88 32.41
N LYS A 266 17.43 20.68 32.01
CA LYS A 266 18.60 20.99 32.86
C LYS A 266 18.64 22.48 33.24
N PHE A 267 18.53 23.38 32.26
CA PHE A 267 18.51 24.83 32.51
C PHE A 267 17.38 25.23 33.47
N VAL A 268 16.17 24.72 33.23
CA VAL A 268 15.00 25.00 34.08
C VAL A 268 15.23 24.51 35.50
N ALA A 269 15.76 23.30 35.69
CA ALA A 269 16.07 22.76 37.00
C ALA A 269 17.11 23.61 37.75
N GLU A 270 18.21 23.98 37.08
CA GLU A 270 19.26 24.83 37.65
C GLU A 270 18.74 26.22 38.02
N ASN A 271 17.93 26.83 37.15
CA ASN A 271 17.35 28.15 37.40
C ASN A 271 16.34 28.12 38.55
N ASN A 272 15.50 27.10 38.62
CA ASN A 272 14.55 26.90 39.73
C ASN A 272 15.28 26.71 41.07
N ALA A 273 16.37 25.93 41.08
CA ALA A 273 17.20 25.75 42.27
C ALA A 273 17.82 27.07 42.75
N LYS A 274 18.32 27.92 41.84
CA LYS A 274 18.84 29.26 42.17
C LYS A 274 17.76 30.18 42.74
N VAL A 275 16.58 30.21 42.12
CA VAL A 275 15.45 31.00 42.61
C VAL A 275 15.02 30.55 44.01
N LEU A 276 14.99 29.23 44.25
CA LEU A 276 14.67 28.68 45.56
C LEU A 276 15.74 29.04 46.60
N ALA A 277 17.02 28.86 46.27
CA ALA A 277 18.13 29.24 47.16
C ALA A 277 18.08 30.72 47.53
N GLN A 278 17.81 31.61 46.57
CA GLN A 278 17.64 33.04 46.83
C GLN A 278 16.43 33.32 47.74
N LYS A 279 15.29 32.65 47.51
CA LYS A 279 14.11 32.78 48.37
C LYS A 279 14.41 32.34 49.80
N THR A 280 15.09 31.21 49.98
CA THR A 280 15.49 30.70 51.30
C THR A 280 16.46 31.65 52.01
N ALA A 281 17.46 32.19 51.29
CA ALA A 281 18.38 33.18 51.85
C ALA A 281 17.67 34.47 52.27
N ASN A 282 16.74 34.97 51.44
CA ASN A 282 15.95 36.15 51.77
C ASN A 282 15.05 35.92 53.00
N ALA A 283 14.45 34.73 53.13
CA ALA A 283 13.65 34.37 54.30
C ALA A 283 14.51 34.30 55.57
N ALA A 284 15.69 33.66 55.51
CA ALA A 284 16.61 33.59 56.63
C ALA A 284 17.10 34.98 57.08
N ASN A 285 17.37 35.89 56.13
CA ASN A 285 17.74 37.27 56.42
C ASN A 285 16.60 38.02 57.13
N TYR A 286 15.35 37.82 56.68
CA TYR A 286 14.18 38.42 57.31
C TYR A 286 13.99 37.90 58.75
N ASP A 287 14.12 36.59 58.95
CA ASP A 287 14.03 35.96 60.27
C ASP A 287 15.14 36.43 61.22
N GLN A 288 16.36 36.59 60.71
CA GLN A 288 17.48 37.14 61.49
C GLN A 288 17.18 38.58 61.92
N PHE A 289 16.76 39.42 60.98
CA PHE A 289 16.39 40.80 61.28
C PHE A 289 15.27 40.88 62.33
N ALA A 290 14.24 40.02 62.23
CA ALA A 290 13.18 39.95 63.21
C ALA A 290 13.69 39.58 64.62
N ARG A 291 14.59 38.60 64.73
CA ARG A 291 15.24 38.23 66.01
C ARG A 291 16.07 39.37 66.59
N GLU A 292 16.87 40.06 65.78
CA GLU A 292 17.67 41.20 66.22
C GLU A 292 16.81 42.34 66.78
N VAL A 293 15.67 42.62 66.15
CA VAL A 293 14.70 43.61 66.64
C VAL A 293 14.13 43.18 67.99
N GLN A 294 13.73 41.92 68.14
CA GLN A 294 13.16 41.38 69.37
C GLN A 294 14.17 41.41 70.54
N ASP A 295 15.41 40.99 70.30
CA ASP A 295 16.49 41.04 71.31
C ASP A 295 16.77 42.47 71.75
N ASN A 296 16.78 43.43 70.80
CA ASN A 296 16.96 44.85 71.12
C ASN A 296 15.82 45.39 71.99
N LEU A 297 14.57 45.01 71.72
CA LEU A 297 13.42 45.40 72.53
C LEU A 297 13.49 44.80 73.94
N GLN A 298 13.87 43.53 74.06
CA GLN A 298 14.08 42.88 75.35
C GLN A 298 15.17 43.59 76.15
N ARG A 299 16.36 43.82 75.57
CA ARG A 299 17.45 44.57 76.22
C ARG A 299 17.03 45.95 76.70
N LYS A 300 16.26 46.69 75.89
CA LYS A 300 15.71 48.00 76.30
C LYS A 300 14.74 47.87 77.48
N SER A 301 13.87 46.87 77.47
CA SER A 301 12.93 46.64 78.57
C SER A 301 13.63 46.27 79.88
N GLU A 302 14.67 45.43 79.81
CA GLU A 302 15.48 45.04 80.96
C GLU A 302 16.28 46.21 81.53
N ALA A 303 16.90 47.02 80.68
CA ALA A 303 17.59 48.24 81.08
C ALA A 303 16.63 49.22 81.79
N THR A 304 15.42 49.40 81.25
CA THR A 304 14.38 50.25 81.86
C THR A 304 14.00 49.72 83.25
N ARG A 305 13.82 48.40 83.38
CA ARG A 305 13.50 47.76 84.67
C ARG A 305 14.64 47.90 85.68
N ALA A 306 15.88 47.76 85.26
CA ALA A 306 17.06 47.90 86.11
C ALA A 306 17.28 49.34 86.62
N VAL A 307 16.94 50.35 85.80
CA VAL A 307 16.93 51.76 86.25
C VAL A 307 15.84 51.97 87.30
N SER A 308 14.63 51.43 87.07
CA SER A 308 13.51 51.52 88.01
C SER A 308 13.76 50.85 89.37
N THR A 309 14.58 49.81 89.43
CA THR A 309 14.91 49.12 90.69
C THR A 309 16.04 49.80 91.46
N LYS A 310 16.96 50.51 90.80
CA LYS A 310 18.00 51.32 91.45
C LYS A 310 17.49 52.64 92.02
N SER A 311 16.36 53.14 91.55
CA SER A 311 15.69 54.35 92.08
C SER A 311 14.76 54.08 93.27
N ALA A 312 14.78 52.86 93.85
CA ALA A 312 14.04 52.57 95.07
C ALA A 312 14.69 53.32 96.26
N PRO A 313 13.91 54.03 97.11
CA PRO A 313 14.47 54.94 98.11
C PRO A 313 15.26 54.19 99.19
N ILE A 314 16.48 54.66 99.46
CA ILE A 314 17.29 54.27 100.62
C ILE A 314 16.55 54.76 101.86
N LYS A 315 16.11 53.83 102.71
CA LYS A 315 15.54 54.12 104.03
C LYS A 315 16.63 54.44 105.04
#